data_AF-A0A2T0M8V8-F1
#
_entry.id   AF-A0A2T0M8V8-F1
#
_cell.length_a   1.000
_cell.length_b   1.000
_cell.length_c   1.000
_cell.angle_alpha   90.00
_cell.angle_beta   90.00
_cell.angle_gamma   90.00
#
_symmetry.space_group_name_H-M   'P 1'
#
loop_
_entity.id
_entity.type
_entity.pdbx_description
1 polymer ?
#
loop_
_entity_poly.entity_id
_entity_poly.type
_entity_poly.pdbx_seq_one_letter_code
_entity_poly.pdbx_strand_id
1 'polypeptide(L)'
;MRIKSTLLGCLAWMVMTSFLSDSVEVPALSHSVSQSLELKTEGLYYAEFFDYIFRGHFENVEMTREDLQFSMIFEQYLRAFGGQCPDVLPDDKVEIMEDVCAMEEVTTNGYGIETSRVCVQWKTVGTGLYARPELYNAKLAVERLQNAEAFRTVINMVSDPNAMGNSVDMIHKAKGLKNDMAQIFNLNSCNGQAIRRFEKNLRLYALDKPSIRMKEPSKYEKMKKSGGPSGEQNFNKLIDDLVADQAKTWAFNRYISGSVSNVKKYTNSNGVPNELSANYRYKGFSGSSPGSVRITFENGLPKCIYFFDFPNNCKSPNSGILATYAQGDYAK
;
A
#
# COMPACT_ATOMS: atom_id res chain seq x y z
N MET A 1 32.45 -41.46 68.27
CA MET A 1 31.56 -40.76 69.23
C MET A 1 32.43 -39.81 70.04
N ARG A 2 31.99 -38.55 70.26
CA ARG A 2 32.79 -37.40 70.76
C ARG A 2 33.91 -36.93 69.78
N ILE A 3 34.46 -35.71 69.91
CA ILE A 3 33.88 -34.35 69.69
C ILE A 3 34.99 -33.29 69.94
N LYS A 4 35.14 -32.28 69.04
CA LYS A 4 35.98 -31.05 69.16
C LYS A 4 37.50 -31.31 69.29
N SER A 5 38.44 -30.40 68.97
CA SER A 5 38.48 -29.14 68.18
C SER A 5 39.98 -28.88 67.82
N THR A 6 40.52 -27.75 67.32
CA THR A 6 40.11 -26.32 67.26
C THR A 6 40.88 -25.58 66.13
N LEU A 7 40.89 -24.23 66.17
CA LEU A 7 41.65 -23.27 65.35
C LEU A 7 42.99 -23.72 64.73
N LEU A 8 43.23 -23.26 63.50
CA LEU A 8 44.48 -22.59 63.12
C LEU A 8 44.16 -21.39 62.23
N GLY A 9 44.87 -20.27 62.40
CA GLY A 9 44.75 -19.09 61.54
C GLY A 9 46.13 -18.51 61.25
N CYS A 10 46.33 -17.99 60.05
CA CYS A 10 47.51 -17.23 59.65
C CYS A 10 47.06 -16.01 58.83
N LEU A 11 47.73 -14.88 59.05
CA LEU A 11 47.56 -13.66 58.26
C LEU A 11 48.24 -13.83 56.89
N ALA A 12 47.69 -13.19 55.86
CA ALA A 12 48.40 -12.86 54.63
C ALA A 12 48.32 -11.33 54.42
N TRP A 13 49.39 -10.74 53.89
CA TRP A 13 49.57 -9.30 53.83
C TRP A 13 48.71 -8.59 52.78
N MET A 14 48.41 -7.31 53.05
CA MET A 14 48.17 -6.33 51.99
C MET A 14 49.48 -6.04 51.25
N VAL A 15 49.45 -6.05 49.92
CA VAL A 15 50.41 -5.30 49.10
C VAL A 15 49.61 -4.49 48.08
N MET A 16 49.64 -3.16 48.19
CA MET A 16 49.14 -2.26 47.16
C MET A 16 50.16 -2.20 46.02
N THR A 17 49.76 -2.56 44.80
CA THR A 17 50.50 -2.22 43.58
C THR A 17 49.58 -1.47 42.62
N SER A 18 49.80 -0.16 42.50
CA SER A 18 49.03 0.73 41.66
C SER A 18 49.35 0.50 40.19
N PHE A 19 48.57 -0.35 39.51
CA PHE A 19 48.64 -0.46 38.06
C PHE A 19 47.84 0.67 37.42
N LEU A 20 48.57 1.64 36.85
CA LEU A 20 48.04 2.61 35.90
C LEU A 20 47.69 1.87 34.62
N SER A 21 46.40 1.67 34.38
CA SER A 21 45.92 1.19 33.07
C SER A 21 45.90 2.35 32.09
N ASP A 22 46.83 2.36 31.13
CA ASP A 22 46.75 3.24 29.96
C ASP A 22 45.43 2.94 29.22
N SER A 23 44.48 3.87 29.31
CA SER A 23 43.23 3.79 28.58
C SER A 23 43.48 4.18 27.13
N VAL A 24 43.73 3.18 26.27
CA VAL A 24 43.76 3.37 24.82
C VAL A 24 42.40 3.92 24.39
N GLU A 25 42.37 5.21 24.05
CA GLU A 25 41.17 5.88 23.51
C GLU A 25 40.84 5.31 22.14
N VAL A 26 40.00 4.27 22.11
CA VAL A 26 39.32 3.83 20.90
C VAL A 26 38.45 5.00 20.42
N PRO A 27 38.69 5.58 19.23
CA PRO A 27 37.88 6.70 18.78
C PRO A 27 36.42 6.28 18.66
N ALA A 28 35.56 6.86 19.49
CA ALA A 28 34.14 6.63 19.45
C ALA A 28 33.61 7.14 18.11
N LEU A 29 33.39 6.23 17.15
CA LEU A 29 32.98 6.56 15.79
C LEU A 29 31.50 6.98 15.77
N SER A 30 31.23 8.19 16.26
CA SER A 30 29.94 8.85 16.23
C SER A 30 29.58 9.21 14.79
N HIS A 31 29.03 8.24 14.06
CA HIS A 31 28.31 8.48 12.83
C HIS A 31 26.83 8.19 13.05
N SER A 32 26.13 9.25 13.44
CA SER A 32 24.68 9.29 13.62
C SER A 32 23.95 9.25 12.28
N VAL A 33 24.00 8.10 11.60
CA VAL A 33 23.22 7.82 10.38
C VAL A 33 22.35 6.58 10.60
N SER A 34 21.60 6.58 11.71
CA SER A 34 20.33 5.85 11.75
C SER A 34 19.30 6.64 10.92
N GLN A 35 19.48 6.66 9.60
CA GLN A 35 18.32 6.84 8.71
C GLN A 35 17.38 5.67 9.01
N SER A 36 16.27 5.96 9.68
CA SER A 36 15.19 5.02 9.91
C SER A 36 14.77 4.44 8.56
N LEU A 37 15.02 3.15 8.34
CA LEU A 37 14.74 2.54 7.05
C LEU A 37 13.25 2.71 6.74
N GLU A 38 12.95 3.38 5.63
CA GLU A 38 11.60 3.79 5.26
C GLU A 38 11.32 3.44 3.79
N LEU A 39 10.13 2.91 3.53
CA LEU A 39 9.57 2.80 2.19
C LEU A 39 8.67 4.03 1.95
N LYS A 40 9.05 4.86 0.99
CA LYS A 40 8.25 6.01 0.56
C LYS A 40 6.99 5.51 -0.12
N THR A 41 5.85 5.99 0.36
CA THR A 41 4.50 5.52 0.01
C THR A 41 3.54 6.68 -0.27
N GLU A 42 4.05 7.90 -0.26
CA GLU A 42 3.29 9.15 -0.33
C GLU A 42 2.61 9.30 -1.70
N GLY A 43 1.29 9.55 -1.69
CA GLY A 43 0.51 9.75 -2.92
C GLY A 43 0.19 8.47 -3.72
N LEU A 44 0.65 7.30 -3.26
CA LEU A 44 0.19 5.99 -3.74
C LEU A 44 -1.24 5.70 -3.25
N TYR A 45 -2.00 4.90 -3.99
CA TYR A 45 -3.35 4.46 -3.66
C TYR A 45 -3.33 3.34 -2.60
N TYR A 46 -2.44 2.36 -2.75
CA TYR A 46 -2.21 1.26 -1.80
C TYR A 46 -1.11 1.57 -0.76
N ALA A 47 -0.85 2.85 -0.49
CA ALA A 47 0.21 3.34 0.41
C ALA A 47 0.29 2.62 1.77
N GLU A 48 -0.88 2.43 2.41
CA GLU A 48 -0.98 1.80 3.74
C GLU A 48 -0.66 0.29 3.70
N PHE A 49 -1.11 -0.42 2.66
CA PHE A 49 -0.72 -1.82 2.43
C PHE A 49 0.80 -1.94 2.24
N PHE A 50 1.41 -1.07 1.44
CA PHE A 50 2.85 -1.11 1.20
C PHE A 50 3.67 -0.87 2.47
N ASP A 51 3.30 0.10 3.32
CA ASP A 51 3.98 0.36 4.60
C ASP A 51 3.78 -0.78 5.61
N TYR A 52 2.58 -1.36 5.75
CA TYR A 52 2.36 -2.51 6.65
C TYR A 52 3.15 -3.75 6.21
N ILE A 53 3.19 -4.07 4.91
CA ILE A 53 4.02 -5.17 4.40
C ILE A 53 5.51 -4.85 4.65
N PHE A 54 5.99 -3.67 4.28
CA PHE A 54 7.37 -3.23 4.52
C PHE A 54 7.78 -3.34 6.00
N ARG A 55 6.95 -2.86 6.93
CA ARG A 55 7.18 -2.93 8.38
C ARG A 55 6.95 -4.31 8.97
N GLY A 56 6.26 -5.22 8.26
CA GLY A 56 5.89 -6.53 8.79
C GLY A 56 4.77 -6.45 9.84
N HIS A 57 3.85 -5.50 9.70
CA HIS A 57 2.67 -5.32 10.55
C HIS A 57 1.46 -6.01 9.91
N PHE A 58 1.59 -7.33 9.69
CA PHE A 58 0.62 -8.13 8.94
C PHE A 58 -0.76 -8.15 9.60
N GLU A 59 -0.83 -7.98 10.92
CA GLU A 59 -2.07 -7.87 11.70
C GLU A 59 -2.91 -6.61 11.40
N ASN A 60 -2.32 -5.59 10.76
CA ASN A 60 -3.01 -4.37 10.33
C ASN A 60 -3.43 -4.42 8.85
N VAL A 61 -3.11 -5.50 8.12
CA VAL A 61 -3.42 -5.63 6.69
C VAL A 61 -4.85 -6.15 6.51
N GLU A 62 -5.74 -5.29 6.03
CA GLU A 62 -7.19 -5.54 5.91
C GLU A 62 -7.58 -6.56 4.82
N MET A 63 -6.66 -6.89 3.91
CA MET A 63 -6.85 -7.75 2.73
C MET A 63 -5.97 -9.00 2.89
N THR A 64 -6.53 -10.20 2.74
CA THR A 64 -5.80 -11.46 2.98
C THR A 64 -4.96 -11.91 1.78
N ARG A 65 -4.14 -12.95 1.94
CA ARG A 65 -3.39 -13.56 0.83
C ARG A 65 -4.29 -14.30 -0.17
N GLU A 66 -5.48 -14.70 0.24
CA GLU A 66 -6.51 -15.35 -0.60
C GLU A 66 -7.30 -14.35 -1.45
N ASP A 67 -7.27 -13.05 -1.14
CA ASP A 67 -7.99 -12.02 -1.90
C ASP A 67 -7.43 -11.85 -3.32
N LEU A 68 -8.32 -11.77 -4.31
CA LEU A 68 -7.96 -11.50 -5.71
C LEU A 68 -7.17 -10.18 -5.85
N GLN A 69 -7.48 -9.19 -5.01
CA GLN A 69 -6.78 -7.91 -4.97
C GLN A 69 -5.31 -8.06 -4.51
N PHE A 70 -4.99 -9.00 -3.62
CA PHE A 70 -3.60 -9.24 -3.21
C PHE A 70 -2.79 -9.85 -4.36
N SER A 71 -3.35 -10.84 -5.04
CA SER A 71 -2.73 -11.44 -6.24
C SER A 71 -2.53 -10.44 -7.37
N MET A 72 -3.50 -9.55 -7.60
CA MET A 72 -3.36 -8.41 -8.52
C MET A 72 -2.18 -7.52 -8.14
N ILE A 73 -2.07 -7.10 -6.87
CA ILE A 73 -0.98 -6.24 -6.39
C ILE A 73 0.37 -6.94 -6.53
N PHE A 74 0.45 -8.24 -6.23
CA PHE A 74 1.70 -9.00 -6.31
C PHE A 74 2.13 -9.20 -7.78
N GLU A 75 1.23 -9.61 -8.67
CA GLU A 75 1.52 -9.76 -10.12
C GLU A 75 1.98 -8.45 -10.75
N GLN A 76 1.26 -7.35 -10.48
CA GLN A 76 1.61 -6.03 -11.01
C GLN A 76 2.94 -5.52 -10.41
N TYR A 77 3.25 -5.83 -9.15
CA TYR A 77 4.57 -5.54 -8.57
C TYR A 77 5.70 -6.29 -9.28
N LEU A 78 5.53 -7.59 -9.58
CA LEU A 78 6.55 -8.36 -10.29
C LEU A 78 6.81 -7.81 -11.70
N ARG A 79 5.76 -7.49 -12.45
CA ARG A 79 5.89 -6.90 -13.80
C ARG A 79 6.50 -5.52 -13.77
N ALA A 80 6.08 -4.67 -12.82
CA ALA A 80 6.61 -3.33 -12.66
C ALA A 80 8.09 -3.34 -12.27
N PHE A 81 8.50 -4.24 -11.36
CA PHE A 81 9.91 -4.45 -11.03
C PHE A 81 10.68 -4.97 -12.25
N GLY A 82 10.16 -5.98 -12.95
CA GLY A 82 10.80 -6.56 -14.13
C GLY A 82 11.04 -5.55 -15.27
N GLY A 83 10.13 -4.58 -15.43
CA GLY A 83 10.24 -3.53 -16.46
C GLY A 83 11.03 -2.29 -16.05
N GLN A 84 10.96 -1.85 -14.79
CA GLN A 84 11.63 -0.62 -14.31
C GLN A 84 12.98 -0.87 -13.61
N CYS A 85 13.20 -2.09 -13.13
CA CYS A 85 14.38 -2.48 -12.35
C CYS A 85 15.13 -3.70 -12.94
N PRO A 86 15.29 -3.86 -14.26
CA PRO A 86 15.85 -5.08 -14.87
C PRO A 86 17.32 -5.33 -14.45
N ASP A 87 18.11 -4.28 -14.27
CA ASP A 87 19.56 -4.35 -13.99
C ASP A 87 19.90 -4.81 -12.57
N VAL A 88 18.90 -4.96 -11.70
CA VAL A 88 19.06 -5.38 -10.29
C VAL A 88 18.32 -6.68 -9.99
N LEU A 89 17.85 -7.38 -11.04
CA LEU A 89 17.46 -8.78 -10.97
C LEU A 89 18.71 -9.67 -10.87
N PRO A 90 18.60 -10.87 -10.27
CA PRO A 90 19.72 -11.80 -10.17
C PRO A 90 19.97 -12.53 -11.50
N ASP A 91 21.11 -13.21 -11.62
CA ASP A 91 21.43 -14.05 -12.79
C ASP A 91 20.46 -15.23 -12.94
N ASP A 92 19.92 -15.75 -11.84
CA ASP A 92 18.94 -16.85 -11.80
C ASP A 92 17.49 -16.40 -12.05
N LYS A 93 17.27 -15.15 -12.51
CA LYS A 93 15.94 -14.58 -12.75
C LYS A 93 15.08 -15.45 -13.65
N VAL A 94 13.82 -15.61 -13.26
CA VAL A 94 12.80 -16.38 -14.00
C VAL A 94 11.93 -15.42 -14.80
N GLU A 95 11.52 -15.85 -15.99
CA GLU A 95 10.54 -15.13 -16.79
C GLU A 95 9.16 -15.21 -16.13
N ILE A 96 8.44 -14.08 -16.10
CA ILE A 96 7.05 -14.02 -15.69
C ILE A 96 6.22 -14.62 -16.83
N MET A 97 5.45 -15.65 -16.54
CA MET A 97 4.58 -16.32 -17.50
C MET A 97 3.15 -15.83 -17.35
N GLU A 98 2.38 -15.83 -18.44
CA GLU A 98 0.97 -15.46 -18.43
C GLU A 98 0.12 -16.38 -19.32
N ASP A 99 -1.14 -16.57 -18.96
CA ASP A 99 -2.09 -17.33 -19.77
C ASP A 99 -2.87 -16.39 -20.70
N VAL A 100 -2.52 -16.42 -21.98
CA VAL A 100 -3.23 -15.70 -23.04
C VAL A 100 -4.26 -16.59 -23.73
N CYS A 101 -5.28 -15.98 -24.33
CA CYS A 101 -6.23 -16.74 -25.12
C CYS A 101 -5.57 -17.33 -26.38
N ALA A 102 -5.85 -18.60 -26.66
CA ALA A 102 -5.44 -19.31 -27.87
C ALA A 102 -6.61 -19.49 -28.85
N MET A 103 -7.85 -19.64 -28.34
CA MET A 103 -9.07 -19.74 -29.13
C MET A 103 -10.25 -19.14 -28.38
N GLU A 104 -10.99 -18.26 -29.04
CA GLU A 104 -12.23 -17.65 -28.56
C GLU A 104 -13.45 -18.33 -29.20
N GLU A 105 -14.51 -18.54 -28.42
CA GLU A 105 -15.85 -18.81 -28.93
C GLU A 105 -16.63 -17.49 -29.00
N VAL A 106 -17.19 -17.20 -30.17
CA VAL A 106 -17.95 -15.97 -30.44
C VAL A 106 -19.39 -16.35 -30.74
N THR A 107 -20.30 -15.99 -29.85
CA THR A 107 -21.75 -16.16 -30.03
C THR A 107 -22.32 -14.95 -30.74
N THR A 108 -23.12 -15.18 -31.78
CA THR A 108 -23.88 -14.13 -32.50
C THR A 108 -25.38 -14.36 -32.39
N ASN A 109 -26.17 -13.29 -32.46
CA ASN A 109 -27.62 -13.37 -32.56
C ASN A 109 -28.08 -13.69 -34.00
N GLY A 110 -29.40 -13.87 -34.20
CA GLY A 110 -30.00 -14.14 -35.51
C GLY A 110 -29.84 -13.05 -36.57
N TYR A 111 -29.18 -11.92 -36.26
CA TYR A 111 -28.80 -10.86 -37.20
C TYR A 111 -27.27 -10.79 -37.43
N GLY A 112 -26.51 -11.76 -36.90
CA GLY A 112 -25.04 -11.82 -37.01
C GLY A 112 -24.28 -10.88 -36.08
N ILE A 113 -24.96 -10.22 -35.13
CA ILE A 113 -24.32 -9.32 -34.16
C ILE A 113 -23.76 -10.14 -33.00
N GLU A 114 -22.49 -9.91 -32.64
CA GLU A 114 -21.82 -10.51 -31.48
C GLU A 114 -22.57 -10.19 -30.17
N THR A 115 -22.94 -11.24 -29.44
CA THR A 115 -23.60 -11.13 -28.12
C THR A 115 -22.69 -11.52 -26.97
N SER A 116 -21.71 -12.37 -27.23
CA SER A 116 -20.72 -12.83 -26.25
C SER A 116 -19.47 -13.37 -26.94
N ARG A 117 -18.32 -13.14 -26.29
CA ARG A 117 -17.01 -13.66 -26.67
C ARG A 117 -16.37 -14.23 -25.40
N VAL A 118 -15.98 -15.49 -25.45
CA VAL A 118 -15.43 -16.22 -24.29
C VAL A 118 -14.19 -16.96 -24.73
N CYS A 119 -13.11 -16.90 -23.95
CA CYS A 119 -11.92 -17.70 -24.25
C CYS A 119 -12.14 -19.16 -23.85
N VAL A 120 -12.13 -20.07 -24.83
CA VAL A 120 -12.37 -21.51 -24.66
C VAL A 120 -11.10 -22.36 -24.69
N GLN A 121 -9.98 -21.78 -25.16
CA GLN A 121 -8.66 -22.42 -25.05
C GLN A 121 -7.61 -21.40 -24.61
N TRP A 122 -6.88 -21.74 -23.55
CA TRP A 122 -5.78 -20.92 -23.00
C TRP A 122 -4.42 -21.50 -23.38
N LYS A 123 -3.40 -20.66 -23.49
CA LYS A 123 -1.99 -21.06 -23.60
C LYS A 123 -1.10 -20.20 -22.71
N THR A 124 -0.16 -20.82 -22.00
CA THR A 124 0.84 -20.10 -21.22
C THR A 124 1.97 -19.61 -22.13
N VAL A 125 2.35 -18.34 -22.02
CA VAL A 125 3.44 -17.71 -22.78
C VAL A 125 4.36 -16.90 -21.86
N GLY A 126 5.59 -16.66 -22.31
CA GLY A 126 6.52 -15.76 -21.63
C GLY A 126 6.19 -14.29 -21.94
N THR A 127 6.33 -13.42 -20.94
CA THR A 127 6.04 -11.97 -21.06
C THR A 127 7.23 -11.13 -21.54
N GLY A 128 8.43 -11.70 -21.61
CA GLY A 128 9.69 -10.96 -21.73
C GLY A 128 10.09 -10.16 -20.47
N LEU A 129 9.27 -10.16 -19.42
CA LEU A 129 9.57 -9.55 -18.12
C LEU A 129 10.10 -10.63 -17.15
N TYR A 130 11.03 -10.24 -16.28
CA TYR A 130 11.71 -11.16 -15.38
C TYR A 130 11.51 -10.80 -13.90
N ALA A 131 11.48 -11.80 -13.04
CA ALA A 131 11.28 -11.67 -11.61
C ALA A 131 12.34 -12.44 -10.80
N ARG A 132 12.48 -12.09 -9.51
CA ARG A 132 13.28 -12.90 -8.58
C ARG A 132 12.59 -14.25 -8.36
N PRO A 133 13.29 -15.40 -8.46
CA PRO A 133 12.65 -16.71 -8.36
C PRO A 133 11.91 -16.91 -7.04
N GLU A 134 12.44 -16.38 -5.94
CA GLU A 134 11.84 -16.52 -4.62
C GLU A 134 10.50 -15.74 -4.45
N LEU A 135 10.30 -14.68 -5.24
CA LEU A 135 9.06 -13.89 -5.27
C LEU A 135 8.06 -14.50 -6.24
N TYR A 136 8.50 -14.84 -7.45
CA TYR A 136 7.63 -15.46 -8.45
C TYR A 136 7.05 -16.79 -7.96
N ASN A 137 7.87 -17.64 -7.33
CA ASN A 137 7.39 -18.89 -6.71
C ASN A 137 6.39 -18.65 -5.55
N ALA A 138 6.50 -17.52 -4.84
CA ALA A 138 5.51 -17.14 -3.81
C ALA A 138 4.20 -16.65 -4.44
N LYS A 139 4.27 -15.89 -5.54
CA LYS A 139 3.08 -15.50 -6.33
C LYS A 139 2.37 -16.71 -6.92
N LEU A 140 3.10 -17.65 -7.52
CA LEU A 140 2.57 -18.96 -7.96
C LEU A 140 1.97 -19.78 -6.80
N ALA A 141 2.44 -19.61 -5.55
CA ALA A 141 1.87 -20.29 -4.39
C ALA A 141 0.55 -19.67 -3.92
N VAL A 142 0.35 -18.37 -4.17
CA VAL A 142 -0.90 -17.65 -3.90
C VAL A 142 -1.96 -17.99 -4.95
N GLU A 143 -1.61 -18.00 -6.23
CA GLU A 143 -2.54 -18.37 -7.32
C GLU A 143 -3.16 -19.76 -7.13
N ARG A 144 -2.42 -20.70 -6.53
CA ARG A 144 -2.91 -22.06 -6.20
C ARG A 144 -3.96 -22.11 -5.08
N LEU A 145 -4.14 -21.03 -4.31
CA LEU A 145 -5.22 -20.90 -3.32
C LEU A 145 -6.54 -20.45 -3.97
N GLN A 146 -6.45 -19.82 -5.15
CA GLN A 146 -7.57 -19.22 -5.85
C GLN A 146 -8.07 -20.15 -6.94
N ASN A 147 -9.35 -20.05 -7.31
CA ASN A 147 -9.85 -20.74 -8.50
C ASN A 147 -9.18 -20.12 -9.73
N ALA A 148 -8.29 -20.87 -10.38
CA ALA A 148 -7.47 -20.41 -11.49
C ALA A 148 -8.28 -19.81 -12.66
N GLU A 149 -9.48 -20.31 -12.93
CA GLU A 149 -10.34 -19.80 -14.00
C GLU A 149 -10.97 -18.45 -13.63
N ALA A 150 -11.51 -18.33 -12.42
CA ALA A 150 -12.02 -17.06 -11.89
C ALA A 150 -10.91 -16.01 -11.76
N PHE A 151 -9.72 -16.42 -11.31
CA PHE A 151 -8.54 -15.57 -11.22
C PHE A 151 -8.08 -15.07 -12.60
N ARG A 152 -7.89 -15.97 -13.58
CA ARG A 152 -7.59 -15.60 -14.98
C ARG A 152 -8.60 -14.61 -15.54
N THR A 153 -9.88 -14.84 -15.29
CA THR A 153 -10.97 -13.98 -15.78
C THR A 153 -10.83 -12.56 -15.23
N VAL A 154 -10.59 -12.40 -13.92
CA VAL A 154 -10.43 -11.09 -13.28
C VAL A 154 -9.10 -10.42 -13.67
N ILE A 155 -8.00 -11.16 -13.79
CA ILE A 155 -6.71 -10.59 -14.23
C ILE A 155 -6.79 -10.09 -15.66
N ASN A 156 -7.36 -10.87 -16.59
CA ASN A 156 -7.52 -10.43 -17.97
C ASN A 156 -8.49 -9.24 -18.09
N MET A 157 -9.60 -9.27 -17.35
CA MET A 157 -10.54 -8.14 -17.24
C MET A 157 -9.84 -6.85 -16.76
N VAL A 158 -8.92 -6.94 -15.80
CA VAL A 158 -8.18 -5.78 -15.26
C VAL A 158 -7.02 -5.35 -16.17
N SER A 159 -6.42 -6.28 -16.92
CA SER A 159 -5.21 -6.03 -17.71
C SER A 159 -5.51 -5.48 -19.10
N ASP A 160 -6.64 -5.88 -19.70
CA ASP A 160 -7.18 -5.24 -20.90
C ASP A 160 -7.95 -3.95 -20.52
N PRO A 161 -7.52 -2.76 -21.00
CA PRO A 161 -8.24 -1.49 -20.76
C PRO A 161 -9.70 -1.47 -21.26
N ASN A 162 -10.10 -2.42 -22.12
CA ASN A 162 -11.41 -2.47 -22.77
C ASN A 162 -12.37 -3.48 -22.10
N ALA A 163 -11.84 -4.53 -21.44
CA ALA A 163 -12.63 -5.61 -20.87
C ALA A 163 -13.39 -5.25 -19.58
N MET A 164 -13.15 -4.08 -18.98
CA MET A 164 -13.74 -3.68 -17.68
C MET A 164 -15.23 -3.28 -17.76
N GLY A 165 -16.09 -4.20 -18.16
CA GLY A 165 -17.54 -4.07 -18.03
C GLY A 165 -18.01 -4.08 -16.56
N ASN A 166 -19.07 -3.33 -16.27
CA ASN A 166 -19.95 -3.50 -15.10
C ASN A 166 -19.39 -3.24 -13.67
N SER A 167 -18.09 -2.99 -13.44
CA SER A 167 -17.59 -2.58 -12.10
C SER A 167 -16.70 -1.34 -12.12
N VAL A 168 -17.34 -0.18 -11.88
CA VAL A 168 -16.68 1.12 -11.72
C VAL A 168 -15.63 1.10 -10.60
N ASP A 169 -15.91 0.43 -9.48
CA ASP A 169 -14.95 0.33 -8.37
C ASP A 169 -13.68 -0.44 -8.72
N MET A 170 -13.82 -1.56 -9.45
CA MET A 170 -12.68 -2.34 -9.91
C MET A 170 -11.81 -1.52 -10.88
N ILE A 171 -12.41 -0.72 -11.77
CA ILE A 171 -11.69 0.21 -12.67
C ILE A 171 -10.85 1.21 -11.85
N HIS A 172 -11.41 1.76 -10.77
CA HIS A 172 -10.68 2.72 -9.94
C HIS A 172 -9.48 2.07 -9.23
N LYS A 173 -9.66 0.89 -8.64
CA LYS A 173 -8.60 0.09 -8.00
C LYS A 173 -7.50 -0.32 -8.96
N ALA A 174 -7.87 -0.81 -10.16
CA ALA A 174 -6.93 -1.17 -11.23
C ALA A 174 -6.07 0.03 -11.67
N LYS A 175 -6.68 1.20 -11.87
CA LYS A 175 -5.95 2.44 -12.20
C LYS A 175 -5.08 2.94 -11.05
N GLY A 176 -5.55 2.84 -9.80
CA GLY A 176 -4.76 3.12 -8.61
C GLY A 176 -3.49 2.27 -8.59
N LEU A 177 -3.62 0.95 -8.67
CA LEU A 177 -2.50 0.01 -8.71
C LEU A 177 -1.54 0.29 -9.89
N LYS A 178 -2.06 0.55 -11.09
CA LYS A 178 -1.24 0.87 -12.27
C LYS A 178 -0.42 2.16 -12.06
N ASN A 179 -1.03 3.19 -11.48
CA ASN A 179 -0.34 4.44 -11.14
C ASN A 179 0.71 4.20 -10.04
N ASP A 180 0.39 3.41 -9.02
CA ASP A 180 1.31 3.10 -7.92
C ASP A 180 2.55 2.37 -8.43
N MET A 181 2.35 1.37 -9.28
CA MET A 181 3.43 0.59 -9.88
C MET A 181 4.31 1.43 -10.81
N ALA A 182 3.76 2.48 -11.43
CA ALA A 182 4.52 3.45 -12.22
C ALA A 182 5.23 4.54 -11.38
N GLN A 183 5.12 4.50 -10.03
CA GLN A 183 5.71 5.50 -9.13
C GLN A 183 6.55 4.91 -7.99
N ILE A 184 6.25 3.71 -7.50
CA ILE A 184 6.93 3.12 -6.33
C ILE A 184 8.45 3.02 -6.51
N PHE A 185 8.94 2.79 -7.74
CA PHE A 185 10.37 2.75 -8.08
C PHE A 185 10.99 4.10 -8.45
N ASN A 186 10.18 5.13 -8.73
CA ASN A 186 10.65 6.52 -8.80
C ASN A 186 10.87 7.08 -7.39
N LEU A 187 10.00 6.71 -6.44
CA LEU A 187 10.08 7.10 -5.04
C LEU A 187 11.19 6.36 -4.28
N ASN A 188 11.42 5.08 -4.62
CA ASN A 188 12.34 4.18 -3.91
C ASN A 188 13.29 3.49 -4.90
N SER A 189 14.60 3.59 -4.66
CA SER A 189 15.60 2.93 -5.53
C SER A 189 15.37 1.43 -5.67
N CYS A 190 15.43 0.93 -6.92
CA CYS A 190 15.33 -0.48 -7.29
C CYS A 190 16.25 -1.43 -6.49
N ASN A 191 17.44 -0.99 -6.07
CA ASN A 191 18.35 -1.77 -5.22
C ASN A 191 18.37 -1.31 -3.75
N GLY A 192 17.48 -0.40 -3.37
CA GLY A 192 17.40 0.16 -2.02
C GLY A 192 16.95 -0.87 -0.99
N GLN A 193 17.54 -0.81 0.20
CA GLN A 193 17.21 -1.71 1.32
C GLN A 193 15.71 -1.70 1.68
N ALA A 194 15.01 -0.58 1.42
CA ALA A 194 13.57 -0.47 1.65
C ALA A 194 12.76 -1.42 0.74
N ILE A 195 13.06 -1.40 -0.57
CA ILE A 195 12.49 -2.34 -1.54
C ILE A 195 12.87 -3.78 -1.20
N ARG A 196 14.13 -4.07 -0.87
CA ARG A 196 14.55 -5.43 -0.49
C ARG A 196 13.83 -5.95 0.77
N ARG A 197 13.50 -5.07 1.74
CA ARG A 197 12.70 -5.43 2.91
C ARG A 197 11.23 -5.66 2.53
N PHE A 198 10.66 -4.79 1.70
CA PHE A 198 9.30 -4.93 1.18
C PHE A 198 9.14 -6.26 0.42
N GLU A 199 10.02 -6.57 -0.54
CA GLU A 199 10.09 -7.84 -1.26
C GLU A 199 10.06 -9.03 -0.29
N LYS A 200 10.95 -9.01 0.71
CA LYS A 200 11.11 -10.12 1.66
C LYS A 200 9.88 -10.32 2.55
N ASN A 201 9.22 -9.24 2.98
CA ASN A 201 7.98 -9.36 3.73
C ASN A 201 6.76 -9.67 2.85
N LEU A 202 6.68 -9.17 1.61
CA LEU A 202 5.65 -9.54 0.63
C LEU A 202 5.68 -11.05 0.36
N ARG A 203 6.89 -11.60 0.21
CA ARG A 203 7.14 -13.05 0.11
C ARG A 203 6.65 -13.82 1.34
N LEU A 204 6.91 -13.32 2.55
CA LEU A 204 6.49 -13.97 3.80
C LEU A 204 4.97 -13.93 3.96
N TYR A 205 4.34 -12.80 3.66
CA TYR A 205 2.88 -12.63 3.67
C TYR A 205 2.20 -13.60 2.68
N ALA A 206 2.66 -13.63 1.43
CA ALA A 206 2.17 -14.52 0.38
C ALA A 206 2.26 -16.02 0.74
N LEU A 207 3.20 -16.39 1.61
CA LEU A 207 3.47 -17.77 2.03
C LEU A 207 2.88 -18.13 3.41
N ASP A 208 2.11 -17.23 4.04
CA ASP A 208 1.64 -17.34 5.43
C ASP A 208 2.77 -17.68 6.41
N LYS A 209 3.76 -16.79 6.47
CA LYS A 209 4.94 -16.92 7.34
C LYS A 209 5.11 -15.69 8.24
N PRO A 210 5.65 -15.86 9.46
CA PRO A 210 5.93 -14.76 10.37
C PRO A 210 6.74 -13.64 9.69
N SER A 211 6.31 -12.40 9.92
CA SER A 211 6.93 -11.22 9.32
C SER A 211 8.31 -10.90 9.90
N ILE A 212 9.14 -10.19 9.12
CA ILE A 212 10.28 -9.47 9.69
C ILE A 212 9.75 -8.13 10.20
N ARG A 213 9.23 -8.14 11.43
CA ARG A 213 8.59 -7.00 12.08
C ARG A 213 9.57 -5.86 12.39
N MET A 214 9.14 -4.61 12.21
CA MET A 214 9.78 -3.40 12.71
C MET A 214 9.18 -3.00 14.07
N LYS A 215 10.04 -2.55 14.99
CA LYS A 215 9.63 -2.09 16.34
C LYS A 215 8.75 -0.84 16.29
N GLU A 216 9.03 0.07 15.35
CA GLU A 216 8.29 1.32 15.19
C GLU A 216 6.94 1.08 14.52
N PRO A 217 5.80 1.42 15.16
CA PRO A 217 4.48 1.29 14.56
C PRO A 217 4.34 2.17 13.31
N SER A 218 3.49 1.74 12.38
CA SER A 218 3.21 2.44 11.13
C SER A 218 2.69 3.87 11.38
N LYS A 219 2.93 4.79 10.45
CA LYS A 219 2.29 6.11 10.49
C LYS A 219 0.77 6.04 10.33
N TYR A 220 0.27 5.04 9.58
CA TYR A 220 -1.16 4.79 9.40
C TYR A 220 -1.79 4.15 10.64
N GLU A 221 -1.06 3.27 11.34
CA GLU A 221 -1.46 2.73 12.64
C GLU A 221 -1.51 3.83 13.71
N LYS A 222 -0.48 4.70 13.77
CA LYS A 222 -0.43 5.87 14.67
C LYS A 222 -1.63 6.80 14.41
N MET A 223 -1.89 7.14 13.15
CA MET A 223 -3.04 7.92 12.68
C MET A 223 -4.38 7.30 13.11
N LYS A 224 -4.62 6.02 12.79
CA LYS A 224 -5.87 5.32 13.16
C LYS A 224 -6.09 5.32 14.68
N LYS A 225 -5.02 5.27 15.48
CA LYS A 225 -5.06 5.34 16.96
C LYS A 225 -5.23 6.76 17.52
N SER A 226 -4.61 7.78 16.92
CA SER A 226 -4.75 9.18 17.36
C SER A 226 -6.11 9.78 17.00
N GLY A 227 -6.70 9.33 15.88
CA GLY A 227 -7.85 10.00 15.28
C GLY A 227 -7.44 11.27 14.54
N GLY A 228 -8.44 12.11 14.25
CA GLY A 228 -8.26 13.40 13.57
C GLY A 228 -7.60 14.48 14.44
N PRO A 229 -7.10 15.56 13.83
CA PRO A 229 -6.44 16.66 14.53
C PRO A 229 -7.46 17.51 15.33
N SER A 230 -6.98 18.08 16.44
CA SER A 230 -7.72 19.10 17.21
C SER A 230 -7.60 20.49 16.57
N GLY A 231 -8.51 21.40 16.93
CA GLY A 231 -8.47 22.80 16.52
C GLY A 231 -9.15 23.11 15.17
N GLU A 232 -8.90 24.31 14.64
CA GLU A 232 -9.45 24.72 13.34
C GLU A 232 -8.65 24.17 12.17
N GLN A 233 -9.37 23.63 11.18
CA GLN A 233 -8.81 22.97 10.00
C GLN A 233 -9.30 23.64 8.71
N ASN A 234 -8.45 23.68 7.69
CA ASN A 234 -8.71 24.14 6.35
C ASN A 234 -9.43 23.04 5.54
N PHE A 235 -10.72 22.88 5.83
CA PHE A 235 -11.56 21.89 5.16
C PHE A 235 -11.73 22.13 3.64
N ASN A 236 -11.50 23.35 3.13
CA ASN A 236 -11.43 23.57 1.68
C ASN A 236 -10.26 22.79 1.07
N LYS A 237 -9.05 22.94 1.62
CA LYS A 237 -7.85 22.22 1.16
C LYS A 237 -8.01 20.70 1.35
N LEU A 238 -8.51 20.25 2.49
CA LEU A 238 -8.72 18.81 2.73
C LEU A 238 -9.65 18.17 1.71
N ILE A 239 -10.76 18.83 1.38
CA ILE A 239 -11.70 18.32 0.37
C ILE A 239 -11.08 18.40 -1.03
N ASP A 240 -10.31 19.45 -1.35
CA ASP A 240 -9.68 19.59 -2.68
C ASP A 240 -8.65 18.48 -2.92
N ASP A 241 -7.77 18.22 -1.94
CA ASP A 241 -6.78 17.15 -2.01
C ASP A 241 -7.45 15.76 -2.10
N LEU A 242 -8.49 15.51 -1.29
CA LEU A 242 -9.23 14.23 -1.31
C LEU A 242 -9.98 13.99 -2.63
N VAL A 243 -10.63 15.02 -3.19
CA VAL A 243 -11.33 14.87 -4.48
C VAL A 243 -10.34 14.78 -5.64
N ALA A 244 -9.24 15.55 -5.62
CA ALA A 244 -8.19 15.46 -6.62
C ALA A 244 -7.54 14.07 -6.68
N ASP A 245 -7.30 13.43 -5.54
CA ASP A 245 -6.76 12.06 -5.49
C ASP A 245 -7.71 11.04 -6.10
N GLN A 246 -8.99 11.02 -5.68
CA GLN A 246 -10.01 10.14 -6.27
C GLN A 246 -10.14 10.37 -7.78
N ALA A 247 -10.06 11.63 -8.22
CA ALA A 247 -10.18 12.01 -9.63
C ALA A 247 -9.05 11.51 -10.53
N LYS A 248 -7.87 11.15 -9.99
CA LYS A 248 -6.79 10.47 -10.75
C LYS A 248 -7.29 9.22 -11.48
N THR A 249 -8.34 8.58 -10.97
CA THR A 249 -8.89 7.32 -11.47
C THR A 249 -10.13 7.48 -12.37
N TRP A 250 -10.71 8.68 -12.46
CA TRP A 250 -11.91 8.95 -13.26
C TRP A 250 -11.68 8.70 -14.76
N ALA A 251 -12.64 8.06 -15.44
CA ALA A 251 -12.53 7.75 -16.86
C ALA A 251 -12.54 9.02 -17.74
N PHE A 252 -13.70 9.70 -17.81
CA PHE A 252 -13.96 10.80 -18.74
C PHE A 252 -13.85 12.18 -18.11
N ASN A 253 -14.26 12.31 -16.85
CA ASN A 253 -14.23 13.59 -16.13
C ASN A 253 -12.82 13.91 -15.63
N ARG A 254 -12.47 15.20 -15.63
CA ARG A 254 -11.22 15.72 -15.02
C ARG A 254 -11.56 16.74 -13.95
N TYR A 255 -11.01 16.57 -12.77
CA TYR A 255 -11.19 17.50 -11.66
C TYR A 255 -10.56 18.86 -11.95
N ILE A 256 -11.07 19.91 -11.31
CA ILE A 256 -10.48 21.25 -11.33
C ILE A 256 -10.02 21.56 -9.90
N SER A 257 -8.71 21.47 -9.65
CA SER A 257 -8.13 21.81 -8.35
C SER A 257 -8.40 23.27 -7.96
N GLY A 258 -8.53 23.52 -6.66
CA GLY A 258 -8.97 24.79 -6.09
C GLY A 258 -10.44 25.13 -6.34
N SER A 259 -11.27 24.20 -6.84
CA SER A 259 -12.69 24.48 -7.15
C SER A 259 -13.68 24.17 -6.02
N VAL A 260 -13.20 23.66 -4.88
CA VAL A 260 -14.03 23.43 -3.69
C VAL A 260 -14.68 24.72 -3.21
N SER A 261 -15.98 24.64 -2.94
CA SER A 261 -16.81 25.77 -2.50
C SER A 261 -17.97 25.30 -1.62
N ASN A 262 -18.59 26.23 -0.89
CA ASN A 262 -19.76 25.98 -0.05
C ASN A 262 -19.58 24.85 1.00
N VAL A 263 -18.38 24.73 1.58
CA VAL A 263 -18.07 23.70 2.58
C VAL A 263 -18.95 23.87 3.83
N LYS A 264 -19.78 22.87 4.09
CA LYS A 264 -20.56 22.71 5.32
C LYS A 264 -19.89 21.67 6.20
N LYS A 265 -19.72 22.00 7.49
CA LYS A 265 -19.20 21.09 8.51
C LYS A 265 -20.31 20.69 9.46
N TYR A 266 -20.49 19.40 9.65
CA TYR A 266 -21.29 18.80 10.70
C TYR A 266 -20.36 18.18 11.73
N THR A 267 -20.73 18.25 13.01
CA THR A 267 -19.95 17.72 14.13
C THR A 267 -20.83 16.90 15.07
N ASN A 268 -20.23 15.97 15.79
CA ASN A 268 -20.89 15.31 16.92
C ASN A 268 -20.99 16.26 18.15
N SER A 269 -21.56 15.76 19.25
CA SER A 269 -21.70 16.46 20.53
C SER A 269 -20.39 17.00 21.12
N ASN A 270 -19.25 16.44 20.71
CA ASN A 270 -17.93 16.74 21.25
C ASN A 270 -17.14 17.69 20.31
N GLY A 271 -17.79 18.27 19.31
CA GLY A 271 -17.18 19.19 18.34
C GLY A 271 -16.34 18.52 17.25
N VAL A 272 -16.18 17.19 17.29
CA VAL A 272 -15.41 16.42 16.31
C VAL A 272 -16.22 16.30 15.01
N PRO A 273 -15.64 16.52 13.82
CA PRO A 273 -16.33 16.32 12.54
C PRO A 273 -16.93 14.92 12.41
N ASN A 274 -18.19 14.84 11.96
CA ASN A 274 -18.85 13.59 11.60
C ASN A 274 -19.24 13.54 10.10
N GLU A 275 -19.50 14.70 9.49
CA GLU A 275 -19.67 14.83 8.04
C GLU A 275 -19.19 16.20 7.54
N LEU A 276 -18.60 16.24 6.34
CA LEU A 276 -18.44 17.43 5.52
C LEU A 276 -19.28 17.28 4.25
N SER A 277 -19.84 18.38 3.73
CA SER A 277 -20.32 18.42 2.35
C SER A 277 -19.88 19.69 1.64
N ALA A 278 -19.62 19.60 0.34
CA ALA A 278 -19.12 20.71 -0.47
C ALA A 278 -19.52 20.58 -1.94
N ASN A 279 -19.45 21.69 -2.66
CA ASN A 279 -19.51 21.75 -4.11
C ASN A 279 -18.10 21.75 -4.70
N TYR A 280 -17.94 21.23 -5.91
CA TYR A 280 -16.71 21.31 -6.69
C TYR A 280 -17.02 21.48 -8.18
N ARG A 281 -15.99 21.64 -9.02
CA ARG A 281 -16.11 21.65 -10.48
C ARG A 281 -15.27 20.57 -11.14
N TYR A 282 -15.79 20.03 -12.23
CA TYR A 282 -15.05 19.15 -13.13
C TYR A 282 -15.19 19.63 -14.58
N LYS A 283 -14.36 19.09 -15.47
CA LYS A 283 -14.47 19.22 -16.92
C LYS A 283 -14.84 17.85 -17.51
N GLY A 284 -15.88 17.82 -18.33
CA GLY A 284 -16.31 16.65 -19.12
C GLY A 284 -16.53 17.04 -20.58
N PHE A 285 -17.20 16.18 -21.35
CA PHE A 285 -17.43 16.39 -22.78
C PHE A 285 -18.18 17.70 -23.11
N SER A 286 -19.11 18.13 -22.26
CA SER A 286 -19.92 19.35 -22.44
C SER A 286 -19.31 20.62 -21.84
N GLY A 287 -18.04 20.60 -21.41
CA GLY A 287 -17.37 21.73 -20.77
C GLY A 287 -17.22 21.56 -19.25
N SER A 288 -17.34 22.64 -18.48
CA SER A 288 -17.18 22.58 -17.01
C SER A 288 -18.52 22.54 -16.28
N SER A 289 -18.75 21.45 -15.57
CA SER A 289 -19.95 21.19 -14.77
C SER A 289 -19.68 21.30 -13.26
N PRO A 290 -20.70 21.66 -12.45
CA PRO A 290 -20.65 21.50 -11.01
C PRO A 290 -20.82 20.02 -10.61
N GLY A 291 -20.20 19.63 -9.51
CA GLY A 291 -20.52 18.42 -8.76
C GLY A 291 -20.61 18.72 -7.27
N SER A 292 -21.06 17.75 -6.47
CA SER A 292 -20.98 17.82 -5.02
C SER A 292 -20.42 16.54 -4.41
N VAL A 293 -19.81 16.70 -3.25
CA VAL A 293 -19.16 15.62 -2.48
C VAL A 293 -19.64 15.67 -1.04
N ARG A 294 -19.83 14.49 -0.45
CA ARG A 294 -20.16 14.29 0.96
C ARG A 294 -19.12 13.35 1.55
N ILE A 295 -18.49 13.73 2.65
CA ILE A 295 -17.40 12.97 3.28
C ILE A 295 -17.80 12.69 4.72
N THR A 296 -18.02 11.42 5.07
CA THR A 296 -18.31 11.01 6.45
C THR A 296 -17.02 10.71 7.21
N PHE A 297 -17.05 10.87 8.53
CA PHE A 297 -15.88 10.80 9.41
C PHE A 297 -16.08 9.75 10.52
N GLU A 298 -14.99 9.11 10.92
CA GLU A 298 -14.90 8.19 12.06
C GLU A 298 -13.63 8.50 12.86
N ASN A 299 -13.75 8.56 14.20
CA ASN A 299 -12.68 9.04 15.09
C ASN A 299 -12.06 10.40 14.65
N GLY A 300 -12.86 11.28 14.02
CA GLY A 300 -12.39 12.57 13.48
C GLY A 300 -11.56 12.49 12.19
N LEU A 301 -11.35 11.30 11.62
CA LEU A 301 -10.72 11.07 10.31
C LEU A 301 -11.79 10.88 9.22
N PRO A 302 -11.61 11.37 7.98
CA PRO A 302 -12.44 10.98 6.86
C PRO A 302 -12.45 9.45 6.67
N LYS A 303 -13.64 8.87 6.44
CA LYS A 303 -13.87 7.41 6.29
C LYS A 303 -14.45 7.01 4.93
N CYS A 304 -15.46 7.74 4.44
CA CYS A 304 -16.05 7.51 3.12
C CYS A 304 -16.25 8.82 2.39
N ILE A 305 -15.83 8.86 1.12
CA ILE A 305 -16.14 9.93 0.16
C ILE A 305 -17.28 9.44 -0.73
N TYR A 306 -18.36 10.19 -0.81
CA TYR A 306 -19.51 9.95 -1.67
C TYR A 306 -19.63 11.10 -2.68
N PHE A 307 -19.63 10.77 -3.97
CA PHE A 307 -19.83 11.72 -5.05
C PHE A 307 -21.31 11.75 -5.47
N PHE A 308 -21.78 12.89 -5.99
CA PHE A 308 -23.19 13.10 -6.35
C PHE A 308 -23.73 12.12 -7.40
N ASP A 309 -22.86 11.57 -8.26
CA ASP A 309 -23.15 10.57 -9.28
C ASP A 309 -23.15 9.13 -8.72
N PHE A 310 -22.49 8.89 -7.59
CA PHE A 310 -22.47 7.62 -6.88
C PHE A 310 -22.75 7.79 -5.37
N PRO A 311 -23.91 8.35 -4.96
CA PRO A 311 -24.16 8.84 -3.59
C PRO A 311 -24.19 7.74 -2.51
N ASN A 312 -24.33 6.47 -2.92
CA ASN A 312 -24.33 5.30 -2.05
C ASN A 312 -22.99 4.52 -2.07
N ASN A 313 -22.03 4.92 -2.91
CA ASN A 313 -20.74 4.23 -3.06
C ASN A 313 -19.70 4.88 -2.14
N CYS A 314 -19.34 4.21 -1.04
CA CYS A 314 -18.25 4.66 -0.18
C CYS A 314 -16.91 4.50 -0.91
N LYS A 315 -16.26 5.62 -1.25
CA LYS A 315 -14.85 5.62 -1.68
C LYS A 315 -13.94 5.85 -0.48
N SER A 316 -13.04 4.90 -0.22
CA SER A 316 -12.01 5.03 0.80
C SER A 316 -11.09 6.23 0.48
N PRO A 317 -10.89 7.17 1.42
CA PRO A 317 -9.87 8.21 1.31
C PRO A 317 -8.46 7.64 1.15
N ASN A 318 -7.55 8.43 0.59
CA ASN A 318 -6.13 8.07 0.53
C ASN A 318 -5.50 8.13 1.92
N SER A 319 -4.99 7.01 2.44
CA SER A 319 -4.38 6.94 3.78
C SER A 319 -3.20 7.89 3.96
N GLY A 320 -2.48 8.26 2.89
CA GLY A 320 -1.46 9.31 2.89
C GLY A 320 -2.04 10.69 3.25
N ILE A 321 -3.13 11.09 2.57
CA ILE A 321 -3.84 12.34 2.88
C ILE A 321 -4.42 12.30 4.31
N LEU A 322 -4.95 11.16 4.75
CA LEU A 322 -5.42 10.97 6.13
C LEU A 322 -4.29 11.15 7.16
N ALA A 323 -3.08 10.68 6.88
CA ALA A 323 -1.94 10.78 7.79
C ALA A 323 -1.44 12.23 7.92
N THR A 324 -1.29 12.93 6.79
CA THR A 324 -0.99 14.37 6.72
C THR A 324 -2.07 15.19 7.44
N TYR A 325 -3.35 14.80 7.33
CA TYR A 325 -4.45 15.42 8.08
C TYR A 325 -4.37 15.17 9.59
N ALA A 326 -4.13 13.93 10.03
CA ALA A 326 -3.97 13.59 11.45
C ALA A 326 -2.75 14.28 12.11
N GLN A 327 -1.70 14.56 11.32
CA GLN A 327 -0.51 15.28 11.78
C GLN A 327 -0.72 16.79 11.97
N GLY A 328 -1.82 17.34 11.44
CA GLY A 328 -2.18 18.75 11.59
C GLY A 328 -1.76 19.65 10.43
N ASP A 329 -1.26 19.09 9.31
CA ASP A 329 -0.80 19.85 8.13
C ASP A 329 -1.94 20.55 7.33
N TYR A 330 -3.16 20.52 7.88
CA TYR A 330 -4.33 21.24 7.41
C TYR A 330 -4.84 22.27 8.43
N ALA A 331 -4.10 22.57 9.50
CA ALA A 331 -4.41 23.67 10.40
C ALA A 331 -4.53 25.02 9.66
N LYS A 332 -5.21 25.99 10.28
CA LYS A 332 -5.33 27.37 9.79
C LYS A 332 -4.31 28.31 10.44
#